data_AF-A0A419X598-F1
#
_entry.id   AF-A0A419X598-F1
#
_cell.length_a   1.000
_cell.length_b   1.000
_cell.length_c   1.000
_cell.angle_alpha   90.00
_cell.angle_beta   90.00
_cell.angle_gamma   90.00
#
_symmetry.space_group_name_H-M   'P 1'
#
loop_
_entity.id
_entity.type
_entity.pdbx_description
1 polymer ?
#
loop_
_entity_poly.entity_id
_entity_poly.type
_entity_poly.pdbx_seq_one_letter_code
_entity_poly.pdbx_strand_id
1 'polypeptide(L)'
;MTADLVGLLEEAATRFVIALRMNEGFDKGALQELHEAIDRCGKAWRESDQVPKRGALILAELFPAIDACAWLYEGEMRQRIVEAGVLVSERVTVALD
;
A
#
# COMPACT_ATOMS: atom_id res chain seq x y z
N MET A 1 12.48 -12.78 11.01
CA MET A 1 12.78 -11.77 9.97
C MET A 1 11.59 -11.56 9.03
N THR A 2 10.92 -12.59 8.51
CA THR A 2 9.74 -12.43 7.63
C THR A 2 8.48 -11.91 8.34
N ALA A 3 8.24 -12.34 9.60
CA ALA A 3 7.11 -11.85 10.39
C ALA A 3 7.17 -10.34 10.67
N ASP A 4 8.40 -9.80 10.79
CA ASP A 4 8.65 -8.38 11.01
C ASP A 4 8.29 -7.55 9.77
N LEU A 5 8.62 -8.05 8.57
CA LEU A 5 8.26 -7.38 7.31
C LEU A 5 6.75 -7.30 7.09
N VAL A 6 6.01 -8.36 7.41
CA VAL A 6 4.54 -8.35 7.30
C VAL A 6 3.92 -7.35 8.28
N GLY A 7 4.46 -7.25 9.49
CA GLY A 7 4.01 -6.25 10.47
C GLY A 7 4.25 -4.83 10.00
N LEU A 8 5.45 -4.52 9.50
CA LEU A 8 5.79 -3.21 8.95
C LEU A 8 4.91 -2.83 7.75
N LEU A 9 4.64 -3.79 6.87
CA LEU A 9 3.73 -3.59 5.73
C LEU A 9 2.31 -3.29 6.20
N GLU A 10 1.82 -4.04 7.19
CA GLU A 10 0.48 -3.86 7.74
C GLU A 10 0.34 -2.50 8.44
N GLU A 11 1.33 -2.08 9.22
CA GLU A 11 1.34 -0.77 9.89
C GLU A 11 1.31 0.38 8.87
N ALA A 12 2.17 0.32 7.85
CA ALA A 12 2.24 1.35 6.81
C ALA A 12 0.95 1.40 5.97
N ALA A 13 0.41 0.25 5.58
CA ALA A 13 -0.85 0.15 4.85
C ALA A 13 -2.02 0.71 5.67
N THR A 14 -2.09 0.33 6.94
CA THR A 14 -3.12 0.78 7.88
C THR A 14 -3.05 2.29 8.05
N ARG A 15 -1.87 2.85 8.29
CA ARG A 15 -1.67 4.28 8.47
C ARG A 15 -2.18 5.09 7.28
N PHE A 16 -1.77 4.72 6.06
CA PHE A 16 -2.17 5.45 4.87
C PHE A 16 -3.67 5.32 4.57
N VAL A 17 -4.21 4.09 4.60
CA VAL A 17 -5.62 3.84 4.26
C VAL A 17 -6.58 4.41 5.31
N ILE A 18 -6.23 4.36 6.60
CA ILE A 18 -7.06 4.96 7.66
C ILE A 18 -7.12 6.48 7.50
N ALA A 19 -6.00 7.16 7.24
CA ALA A 19 -5.99 8.61 7.04
C ALA A 19 -6.95 9.03 5.91
N LEU A 20 -6.95 8.29 4.79
CA LEU A 20 -7.89 8.51 3.69
C LEU A 20 -9.34 8.22 4.11
N ARG A 21 -9.59 7.10 4.80
CA ARG A 21 -10.94 6.69 5.21
C ARG A 21 -11.57 7.63 6.24
N MET A 22 -10.75 8.22 7.10
CA MET A 22 -11.18 9.16 8.14
C MET A 22 -11.32 10.60 7.61
N ASN A 23 -11.13 10.81 6.30
CA ASN A 23 -11.13 12.12 5.66
C ASN A 23 -10.08 13.10 6.23
N GLU A 24 -8.97 12.59 6.75
CA GLU A 24 -7.86 13.41 7.27
C GLU A 24 -7.00 14.00 6.14
N GLY A 25 -7.18 13.47 4.92
CA GLY A 25 -6.58 13.97 3.71
C GLY A 25 -5.47 13.06 3.19
N PHE A 26 -4.70 13.58 2.23
CA PHE A 26 -3.65 12.82 1.56
C PHE A 26 -2.31 12.99 2.26
N ASP A 27 -1.95 12.04 3.13
CA ASP A 27 -0.66 12.01 3.80
C ASP A 27 0.43 11.42 2.87
N LYS A 28 1.25 12.32 2.31
CA LYS A 28 2.40 11.94 1.46
C LYS A 28 3.47 11.16 2.22
N GLY A 29 3.64 11.43 3.51
CA GLY A 29 4.61 10.73 4.36
C GLY A 29 4.19 9.28 4.57
N ALA A 30 2.93 9.05 4.91
CA ALA A 30 2.38 7.70 5.03
C ALA A 30 2.43 6.92 3.70
N LEU A 31 2.18 7.58 2.56
CA LEU A 31 2.36 6.95 1.24
C LEU A 31 3.81 6.53 0.99
N GLN A 32 4.77 7.38 1.34
CA GLN A 32 6.19 7.06 1.19
C GLN A 32 6.61 5.89 2.09
N GLU A 33 6.15 5.87 3.34
CA GLU A 33 6.38 4.74 4.27
C GLU A 33 5.80 3.43 3.71
N LEU A 34 4.60 3.48 3.10
CA LEU A 34 3.98 2.33 2.44
C LEU A 34 4.82 1.85 1.25
N HIS A 35 5.30 2.74 0.39
CA HIS A 35 6.18 2.38 -0.72
C HIS A 35 7.45 1.68 -0.24
N GLU A 36 8.09 2.18 0.82
CA GLU A 36 9.29 1.58 1.39
C GLU A 36 9.02 0.19 1.97
N ALA A 37 7.87 -0.02 2.61
CA ALA A 37 7.48 -1.32 3.13
C ALA A 37 7.23 -2.33 2.00
N ILE A 38 6.58 -1.92 0.91
CA ILE A 38 6.39 -2.75 -0.29
C ILE A 38 7.75 -3.13 -0.89
N ASP A 39 8.66 -2.17 -1.05
CA ASP A 39 10.00 -2.42 -1.62
C ASP A 39 10.81 -3.40 -0.76
N ARG A 40 10.72 -3.31 0.57
CA ARG A 40 11.37 -4.25 1.49
C ARG A 40 10.79 -5.66 1.38
N CYS A 41 9.47 -5.77 1.27
CA CYS A 41 8.78 -7.04 1.05
C CYS A 41 9.22 -7.66 -0.28
N GLY A 42 9.22 -6.87 -1.37
CA GLY A 42 9.68 -7.33 -2.68
C GLY A 42 11.12 -7.84 -2.67
N LYS A 43 12.05 -7.07 -2.08
CA LYS A 43 13.45 -7.51 -1.91
C LYS A 43 13.58 -8.84 -1.16
N ALA A 44 12.74 -9.08 -0.16
CA ALA A 44 12.79 -10.29 0.64
C ALA A 44 12.08 -11.49 0.00
N TRP A 45 11.06 -11.25 -0.83
CA TRP A 45 10.17 -12.29 -1.33
C TRP A 45 10.37 -12.62 -2.81
N ARG A 46 10.96 -11.73 -3.62
CA ARG A 46 11.17 -11.93 -5.06
C ARG A 46 11.93 -13.22 -5.37
N GLU A 47 12.97 -13.54 -4.60
CA GLU A 47 13.76 -14.77 -4.77
C GLU A 47 13.28 -15.91 -3.87
N SER A 48 12.15 -15.72 -3.17
CA SER A 48 11.60 -16.73 -2.26
C SER A 48 10.53 -17.54 -2.97
N ASP A 49 10.59 -18.87 -2.84
CA ASP A 49 9.53 -19.77 -3.32
C ASP A 49 8.20 -19.60 -2.55
N GLN A 50 8.19 -18.80 -1.47
CA GLN A 50 7.06 -18.64 -0.58
C GLN A 50 6.84 -17.19 -0.15
N VAL A 51 5.67 -16.66 -0.47
CA VAL A 51 5.20 -15.38 0.07
C VAL A 51 4.30 -15.64 1.29
N PRO A 52 4.50 -14.94 2.42
CA PRO A 52 3.59 -15.05 3.56
C PRO A 52 2.16 -14.67 3.16
N LYS A 53 1.19 -15.57 3.40
CA LYS A 53 -0.22 -15.38 3.03
C LYS A 53 -0.79 -14.02 3.44
N ARG A 54 -0.50 -13.57 4.66
CA ARG A 54 -0.97 -12.27 5.17
C ARG A 54 -0.38 -11.10 4.40
N GLY A 55 0.91 -11.15 4.05
CA GLY A 55 1.57 -10.14 3.24
C GLY A 55 0.95 -10.07 1.84
N ALA A 56 0.76 -11.23 1.18
CA ALA A 56 0.09 -11.29 -0.12
C ALA A 56 -1.33 -10.70 -0.09
N LEU A 57 -2.10 -11.00 0.96
CA LEU A 57 -3.45 -10.43 1.14
C LEU A 57 -3.40 -8.91 1.28
N ILE A 58 -2.50 -8.37 2.12
CA ILE A 58 -2.37 -6.91 2.29
C ILE A 58 -2.06 -6.26 0.95
N LEU A 59 -1.05 -6.74 0.22
CA LEU A 59 -0.63 -6.18 -1.07
C LEU A 59 -1.76 -6.20 -2.10
N ALA A 60 -2.52 -7.29 -2.18
CA ALA A 60 -3.66 -7.42 -3.10
C ALA A 60 -4.82 -6.45 -2.78
N GLU A 61 -5.01 -6.11 -1.51
CA GLU A 61 -6.10 -5.25 -1.05
C GLU A 61 -5.76 -3.74 -1.08
N LEU A 62 -4.49 -3.37 -1.30
CA LEU A 62 -4.08 -1.95 -1.28
C LEU A 62 -4.80 -1.11 -2.33
N PHE A 63 -4.75 -1.52 -3.60
CA PHE A 63 -5.42 -0.79 -4.68
C PHE A 63 -6.92 -0.62 -4.45
N PRO A 64 -7.72 -1.70 -4.24
CA PRO A 64 -9.16 -1.54 -4.04
C PRO A 64 -9.49 -0.73 -2.78
N ALA A 65 -8.69 -0.82 -1.72
CA ALA A 65 -8.90 -0.01 -0.52
C ALA A 65 -8.67 1.49 -0.78
N ILE A 66 -7.62 1.84 -1.53
CA ILE A 66 -7.30 3.24 -1.88
C ILE A 66 -8.35 3.80 -2.86
N ASP A 67 -8.70 3.04 -3.90
CA ASP A 67 -9.72 3.45 -4.88
C ASP A 67 -11.09 3.68 -4.22
N ALA A 68 -11.49 2.79 -3.31
CA ALA A 68 -12.71 2.97 -2.52
C ALA A 68 -12.68 4.27 -1.71
N CYS A 69 -11.55 4.63 -1.11
CA CYS A 69 -11.41 5.88 -0.35
C CYS A 69 -11.45 7.12 -1.23
N ALA A 70 -11.04 7.03 -2.51
CA ALA A 70 -11.08 8.17 -3.42
C ALA A 70 -12.49 8.75 -3.61
N TRP A 71 -13.53 7.93 -3.44
CA TRP A 71 -14.94 8.35 -3.49
C TRP A 71 -15.37 9.26 -2.34
N LEU A 72 -14.57 9.36 -1.27
CA LEU A 72 -14.79 10.29 -0.16
C LEU A 72 -14.32 11.72 -0.49
N TYR A 73 -13.60 11.90 -1.60
CA TYR A 73 -12.97 13.14 -1.98
C TYR A 73 -13.49 13.64 -3.33
N GLU A 74 -13.26 14.92 -3.60
CA GLU A 74 -13.64 15.57 -4.85
C GLU A 74 -12.46 16.30 -5.49
N GLY A 75 -12.60 16.65 -6.77
CA GLY A 75 -11.65 17.46 -7.52
C GLY A 75 -10.22 16.88 -7.55
N GLU A 76 -9.24 17.76 -7.40
CA GLU A 76 -7.81 17.41 -7.47
C GLU A 76 -7.42 16.37 -6.41
N MET A 77 -8.03 16.42 -5.22
CA MET A 77 -7.70 15.48 -4.15
C MET A 77 -8.11 14.04 -4.52
N ARG A 78 -9.31 13.87 -5.08
CA ARG A 78 -9.77 12.58 -5.59
C ARG A 78 -8.82 12.04 -6.65
N GLN A 79 -8.45 12.88 -7.62
CA GLN A 79 -7.54 12.50 -8.69
C GLN A 79 -6.18 12.03 -8.12
N ARG A 80 -5.63 12.76 -7.16
CA ARG A 80 -4.36 12.39 -6.49
C ARG A 80 -4.44 11.05 -5.75
N ILE A 81 -5.57 10.74 -5.13
CA ILE A 81 -5.78 9.44 -4.46
C ILE A 81 -5.87 8.30 -5.48
N VAL A 82 -6.59 8.50 -6.59
CA VAL A 82 -6.68 7.51 -7.68
C VAL A 82 -5.29 7.25 -8.27
N GLU A 83 -4.53 8.31 -8.57
CA GLU A 83 -3.15 8.20 -9.08
C GLU A 83 -2.24 7.46 -8.09
N ALA A 84 -2.37 7.75 -6.79
CA ALA A 84 -1.62 7.02 -5.76
C ALA A 84 -2.00 5.54 -5.70
N GLY A 85 -3.28 5.20 -5.85
CA GLY A 85 -3.73 3.82 -5.94
C GLY A 85 -3.06 3.07 -7.09
N VAL A 86 -3.06 3.66 -8.29
CA VAL A 86 -2.38 3.10 -9.47
C VAL A 86 -0.89 2.92 -9.21
N LEU A 87 -0.20 3.94 -8.70
CA LEU A 87 1.23 3.87 -8.39
C LEU A 87 1.56 2.78 -7.36
N VAL A 88 0.73 2.62 -6.33
CA VAL A 88 0.87 1.54 -5.34
C VAL A 88 0.71 0.19 -6.03
N SER A 89 -0.31 0.01 -6.89
CA SER A 89 -0.51 -1.23 -7.65
C SER A 89 0.69 -1.58 -8.53
N GLU A 90 1.20 -0.61 -9.30
CA GLU A 90 2.38 -0.78 -10.15
C GLU A 90 3.60 -1.19 -9.32
N ARG A 91 3.80 -0.56 -8.16
CA ARG A 91 4.90 -0.88 -7.27
C ARG A 91 4.77 -2.29 -6.69
N VAL A 92 3.56 -2.73 -6.33
CA VAL A 92 3.32 -4.12 -5.90
C VAL A 92 3.69 -5.11 -7.00
N THR A 93 3.28 -4.86 -8.25
CA THR A 93 3.67 -5.68 -9.40
C THR A 93 5.17 -5.75 -9.55
N VAL A 94 5.87 -4.60 -9.59
CA VAL A 94 7.33 -4.54 -9.71
C VAL A 94 8.04 -5.22 -8.52
N ALA A 95 7.48 -5.14 -7.32
CA ALA A 95 8.07 -5.74 -6.13
C ALA A 95 8.03 -7.28 -6.15
N LEU A 96 7.03 -7.87 -6.81
CA LEU A 96 6.78 -9.31 -6.82
C LEU A 96 7.08 -10.02 -8.15
N ASP A 97 7.25 -9.27 -9.24
CA ASP A 97 7.91 -9.74 -10.48
C ASP A 97 9.39 -10.06 -10.22
#